data_AF-A0A2P5YHD2-F1
#
_entry.id   AF-A0A2P5YHD2-F1
#
_cell.length_a   1.000
_cell.length_b   1.000
_cell.length_c   1.000
_cell.angle_alpha   90.00
_cell.angle_beta   90.00
_cell.angle_gamma   90.00
#
_symmetry.space_group_name_H-M   'P 1'
#
loop_
_entity.id
_entity.type
_entity.pdbx_description
1 polymer ?
#
loop_
_entity_poly.entity_id
_entity_poly.type
_entity_poly.pdbx_seq_one_letter_code
_entity_poly.pdbx_strand_id
1 'polypeptide(L)'
;MISLGSLLVTDCVEEIDAQRVLGYAVFKDGRNTKLSYTQEKFHADVAGRSFHNGRFIWRMREKAATLPKLMNYELAIDLLSPSYVDMPSCFMGLVLENCKLSFPNHGHVILADPSPILFYPISSTEVHCLVYVPGKKVPVAPQVPPELCEAFIAAVDKGNIRTMPNRSMPADPHQIPGALLMGNAFNMRHPLTGGGMTVALSDIAVLRDLLRPLHDLHDADSLAKYCESFYTLRKIYYGPPKNISRPPQARGFYNKYAGRCSLQGPVALLSGLNPCPLSLVLHFFAVGSYGIGRLLLPFPSLGRMLIGARLISSASGIIFPIIKAGGVRQMFFLATVPAVYRTPPVD
;
A
#
# COMPACT_ATOMS: atom_id res chain seq x y z
N MET A 1 -2.13 -11.12 -5.16
CA MET A 1 -2.41 -12.43 -5.79
C MET A 1 -2.42 -13.55 -4.75
N ILE A 2 -1.44 -13.64 -3.87
CA ILE A 2 -1.39 -14.65 -2.79
C ILE A 2 -2.69 -14.69 -1.96
N SER A 3 -3.18 -13.54 -1.49
CA SER A 3 -4.46 -13.47 -0.74
C SER A 3 -5.72 -13.73 -1.58
N LEU A 4 -5.66 -13.57 -2.91
CA LEU A 4 -6.80 -13.90 -3.79
C LEU A 4 -6.88 -15.41 -4.03
N GLY A 5 -5.72 -16.06 -4.22
CA GLY A 5 -5.61 -17.51 -4.37
C GLY A 5 -6.06 -18.25 -3.12
N SER A 6 -5.67 -17.76 -1.94
CA SER A 6 -6.12 -18.35 -0.67
C SER A 6 -7.63 -18.18 -0.42
N LEU A 7 -8.26 -17.18 -1.03
CA LEU A 7 -9.70 -16.91 -0.94
C LEU A 7 -10.51 -17.47 -2.12
N LEU A 8 -9.87 -18.17 -3.07
CA LEU A 8 -10.51 -18.71 -4.27
C LEU A 8 -11.29 -17.66 -5.11
N VAL A 9 -10.83 -16.41 -5.14
CA VAL A 9 -11.44 -15.29 -5.89
C VAL A 9 -10.52 -14.78 -7.02
N THR A 10 -9.65 -15.64 -7.53
CA THR A 10 -8.73 -15.31 -8.63
C THR A 10 -9.43 -15.12 -9.97
N ASP A 11 -10.52 -15.84 -10.21
CA ASP A 11 -11.41 -15.70 -11.36
C ASP A 11 -12.12 -14.33 -11.43
N CYS A 12 -12.26 -13.62 -10.31
CA CYS A 12 -12.86 -12.28 -10.29
C CYS A 12 -11.99 -11.22 -10.97
N VAL A 13 -10.70 -11.50 -11.22
CA VAL A 13 -9.81 -10.62 -12.00
C VAL A 13 -9.62 -11.10 -13.44
N GLU A 14 -10.27 -12.20 -13.83
CA GLU A 14 -10.31 -12.70 -15.20
C GLU A 14 -11.45 -12.01 -15.97
N GLU A 15 -11.31 -11.91 -17.29
CA GLU A 15 -12.32 -11.34 -18.21
C GLU A 15 -12.70 -9.85 -17.97
N ILE A 16 -11.99 -9.14 -17.09
CA ILE A 16 -12.21 -7.70 -16.83
C ILE A 16 -11.19 -6.78 -17.52
N ASP A 17 -10.39 -7.34 -18.44
CA ASP A 17 -9.23 -6.67 -19.06
C ASP A 17 -8.17 -6.23 -18.03
N ALA A 18 -7.98 -7.05 -16.99
CA ALA A 18 -6.97 -6.79 -15.97
C ALA A 18 -5.56 -6.91 -16.53
N GLN A 19 -4.73 -5.92 -16.25
CA GLN A 19 -3.35 -5.83 -16.71
C GLN A 19 -2.40 -6.49 -15.70
N ARG A 20 -1.46 -7.29 -16.21
CA ARG A 20 -0.42 -7.92 -15.39
C ARG A 20 0.67 -6.91 -15.07
N VAL A 21 0.98 -6.74 -13.78
CA VAL A 21 2.02 -5.81 -13.31
C VAL A 21 3.16 -6.61 -12.67
N LEU A 22 4.35 -6.51 -13.25
CA LEU A 22 5.56 -7.22 -12.81
C LEU A 22 6.47 -6.37 -11.93
N GLY A 23 6.16 -5.09 -11.75
CA GLY A 23 6.98 -4.18 -10.96
C GLY A 23 6.66 -2.71 -11.19
N TYR A 24 7.61 -1.87 -10.80
CA TYR A 24 7.55 -0.42 -11.01
C TYR A 24 8.80 0.10 -11.73
N ALA A 25 8.64 1.12 -12.56
CA ALA A 25 9.73 1.93 -13.08
C ALA A 25 9.73 3.28 -12.37
N VAL A 26 10.85 3.68 -11.78
CA VAL A 26 10.97 4.95 -11.04
C VAL A 26 11.73 5.95 -11.89
N PHE A 27 11.14 7.12 -12.11
CA PHE A 27 11.68 8.20 -12.94
C PHE A 27 12.06 9.40 -12.06
N LYS A 28 13.25 9.95 -12.30
CA LYS A 28 13.74 11.17 -11.65
C LYS A 28 14.81 11.85 -12.49
N ASP A 29 14.66 13.16 -12.72
CA ASP A 29 15.65 14.02 -13.42
C ASP A 29 16.16 13.42 -14.74
N GLY A 30 15.25 12.88 -15.56
CA GLY A 30 15.56 12.23 -16.85
C GLY A 30 16.20 10.84 -16.75
N ARG A 31 16.45 10.33 -15.54
CA ARG A 31 16.93 8.96 -15.29
C ARG A 31 15.77 8.06 -14.88
N ASN A 32 15.90 6.77 -15.17
CA ASN A 32 14.95 5.77 -14.75
C ASN A 32 15.64 4.53 -14.15
N THR A 33 14.90 3.79 -13.33
CA THR A 33 15.31 2.47 -12.83
C THR A 33 14.11 1.55 -12.74
N LYS A 34 14.32 0.26 -13.01
CA LYS A 34 13.29 -0.77 -13.00
C LYS A 34 13.36 -1.59 -11.72
N LEU A 35 12.23 -1.71 -11.05
CA LEU A 35 12.03 -2.48 -9.81
C LEU A 35 11.07 -3.64 -10.11
N SER A 36 11.60 -4.83 -10.34
CA SER A 36 10.79 -6.03 -10.58
C SER A 36 10.36 -6.71 -9.28
N TYR A 37 9.16 -7.29 -9.25
CA TYR A 37 8.66 -8.09 -8.12
C TYR A 37 9.32 -9.46 -8.01
N THR A 38 10.06 -9.91 -9.03
CA THR A 38 10.71 -11.22 -9.08
C THR A 38 11.65 -11.38 -7.90
N GLN A 39 11.26 -12.26 -6.98
CA GLN A 39 12.07 -12.70 -5.85
C GLN A 39 12.44 -14.16 -6.08
N GLU A 40 13.69 -14.54 -5.84
CA GLU A 40 14.19 -15.92 -5.97
C GLU A 40 13.39 -16.97 -5.15
N LYS A 41 12.62 -16.53 -4.14
CA LYS A 41 11.82 -17.39 -3.26
C LYS A 41 10.37 -17.62 -3.69
N PHE A 42 9.88 -16.94 -4.72
CA PHE A 42 8.48 -17.01 -5.16
C PHE A 42 8.39 -17.46 -6.61
N HIS A 43 7.37 -18.27 -6.94
CA HIS A 43 7.14 -18.76 -8.30
C HIS A 43 7.11 -17.62 -9.33
N ALA A 44 7.54 -17.91 -10.57
CA ALA A 44 7.63 -16.96 -11.69
C ALA A 44 6.30 -16.24 -12.03
N ASP A 45 5.16 -16.73 -11.52
CA ASP A 45 3.84 -16.15 -11.74
C ASP A 45 3.39 -15.10 -10.72
N VAL A 46 4.19 -14.80 -9.68
CA VAL A 46 3.84 -13.73 -8.74
C VAL A 46 3.88 -12.37 -9.43
N ALA A 47 2.70 -11.84 -9.70
CA ALA A 47 2.50 -10.53 -10.33
C ALA A 47 1.33 -9.79 -9.70
N GLY A 48 1.41 -8.46 -9.72
CA GLY A 48 0.28 -7.58 -9.45
C GLY A 48 -0.78 -7.66 -10.55
N ARG A 49 -1.94 -7.10 -10.25
CA ARG A 49 -3.02 -6.89 -11.22
C ARG A 49 -3.52 -5.46 -11.06
N SER A 50 -3.68 -4.77 -12.17
CA SER A 50 -4.32 -3.45 -12.24
C SER A 50 -5.51 -3.53 -13.18
N PHE A 51 -6.61 -2.92 -12.78
CA PHE A 51 -7.90 -3.07 -13.45
C PHE A 51 -8.83 -1.91 -13.06
N HIS A 52 -9.95 -1.80 -13.78
CA HIS A 52 -11.07 -0.97 -13.36
C HIS A 52 -11.72 -1.52 -12.11
N ASN A 53 -11.69 -0.73 -11.02
CA ASN A 53 -12.25 -1.13 -9.74
C ASN A 53 -13.74 -1.53 -9.84
N GLY A 54 -14.53 -0.81 -10.65
CA GLY A 54 -15.95 -1.11 -10.84
C GLY A 54 -16.21 -2.51 -11.42
N ARG A 55 -15.39 -2.94 -12.39
CA ARG A 55 -15.51 -4.28 -13.00
C ARG A 55 -15.18 -5.37 -12.00
N PHE A 56 -14.12 -5.19 -11.21
CA PHE A 56 -13.74 -6.14 -10.15
C PHE A 56 -14.84 -6.27 -9.07
N ILE A 57 -15.38 -5.15 -8.59
CA ILE A 57 -16.47 -5.17 -7.60
C ILE A 57 -17.72 -5.85 -8.17
N TRP A 58 -18.03 -5.63 -9.44
CA TRP A 58 -19.15 -6.32 -10.11
C TRP A 58 -18.95 -7.85 -10.11
N ARG A 59 -17.79 -8.34 -10.56
CA ARG A 59 -17.47 -9.78 -10.56
C ARG A 59 -17.53 -10.40 -9.17
N MET A 60 -17.02 -9.69 -8.16
CA MET A 60 -17.10 -10.12 -6.76
C MET A 60 -18.55 -10.27 -6.29
N ARG A 61 -19.45 -9.34 -6.67
CA ARG A 61 -20.88 -9.39 -6.34
C ARG A 61 -21.59 -10.52 -7.06
N GLU A 62 -21.33 -10.72 -8.34
CA GLU A 62 -21.87 -11.86 -9.11
C GLU A 62 -21.49 -13.18 -8.45
N LYS A 63 -20.21 -13.35 -8.13
CA LYS A 63 -19.73 -14.57 -7.47
C LYS A 63 -20.38 -14.77 -6.10
N ALA A 64 -20.52 -13.72 -5.30
CA ALA A 64 -21.22 -13.79 -4.02
C ALA A 64 -22.70 -14.17 -4.18
N ALA A 65 -23.38 -13.68 -5.22
CA ALA A 65 -24.79 -13.98 -5.50
C ALA A 65 -25.03 -15.44 -5.90
N THR A 66 -24.02 -16.17 -6.38
CA THR A 66 -24.13 -17.61 -6.66
C THR A 66 -24.18 -18.47 -5.39
N LEU A 67 -23.86 -17.92 -4.23
CA LEU A 67 -23.82 -18.66 -2.97
C LEU A 67 -25.25 -18.79 -2.37
N PRO A 68 -25.75 -20.01 -2.12
CA PRO A 68 -27.15 -20.25 -1.75
C PRO A 68 -27.56 -19.70 -0.37
N LYS A 69 -26.61 -19.23 0.45
CA LYS A 69 -26.84 -18.70 1.81
C LYS A 69 -26.72 -17.18 1.91
N LEU A 70 -26.56 -16.47 0.79
CA LEU A 70 -26.31 -15.03 0.78
C LEU A 70 -27.57 -14.29 0.35
N MET A 71 -28.21 -13.59 1.30
CA MET A 71 -29.24 -12.60 0.99
C MET A 71 -28.58 -11.22 0.88
N ASN A 72 -28.71 -10.59 -0.29
CA ASN A 72 -28.20 -9.25 -0.52
C ASN A 72 -29.28 -8.23 -0.13
N TYR A 73 -28.95 -7.35 0.82
CA TYR A 73 -29.77 -6.20 1.18
C TYR A 73 -29.00 -4.92 0.86
N GLU A 74 -29.63 -3.98 0.16
CA GLU A 74 -29.12 -2.61 0.06
C GLU A 74 -29.67 -1.81 1.24
N LEU A 75 -28.82 -1.60 2.25
CA LEU A 75 -29.15 -0.88 3.47
C LEU A 75 -28.14 0.25 3.69
N ALA A 76 -28.63 1.46 3.95
CA ALA A 76 -27.84 2.51 4.55
C ALA A 76 -27.96 2.38 6.07
N ILE A 77 -26.84 2.06 6.75
CA ILE A 77 -26.79 1.88 8.20
C ILE A 77 -25.94 3.00 8.79
N ASP A 78 -26.54 3.85 9.61
CA ASP A 78 -25.83 4.89 10.37
C ASP A 78 -25.26 4.29 11.66
N LEU A 79 -24.11 3.62 11.57
CA LEU A 79 -23.32 3.26 12.75
C LEU A 79 -22.36 4.43 13.05
N LEU A 80 -22.78 5.28 13.98
CA LEU A 80 -21.99 6.42 14.46
C LEU A 80 -20.73 5.91 15.18
N SER A 81 -19.58 6.10 14.53
CA SER A 81 -18.29 6.12 15.21
C SER A 81 -17.54 7.34 14.70
N PRO A 82 -17.40 8.41 15.51
CA PRO A 82 -16.66 9.58 15.10
C PRO A 82 -15.17 9.27 15.17
N SER A 83 -14.60 8.75 14.09
CA SER A 83 -13.15 8.72 13.91
C SER A 83 -12.70 10.03 13.26
N TYR A 84 -11.76 10.71 13.90
CA TYR A 84 -11.11 11.90 13.34
C TYR A 84 -10.37 11.49 12.07
N VAL A 85 -10.88 11.92 10.92
CA VAL A 85 -10.25 11.68 9.63
C VAL A 85 -9.36 12.88 9.32
N ASP A 86 -8.05 12.67 9.43
CA ASP A 86 -7.09 13.67 8.99
C ASP A 86 -7.11 13.75 7.45
N MET A 87 -7.24 14.97 6.90
CA MET A 87 -7.27 15.24 5.46
C MET A 87 -6.07 16.10 5.02
N PRO A 88 -4.84 15.54 5.02
CA PRO A 88 -3.64 16.31 4.69
C PRO A 88 -3.46 16.58 3.19
N SER A 89 -4.11 15.83 2.29
CA SER A 89 -3.83 15.91 0.84
C SER A 89 -4.90 15.24 -0.04
N CYS A 90 -4.76 15.37 -1.36
CA CYS A 90 -5.67 14.80 -2.34
C CYS A 90 -4.94 14.12 -3.50
N PHE A 91 -5.53 13.08 -4.08
CA PHE A 91 -5.15 12.61 -5.42
C PHE A 91 -6.08 13.15 -6.48
N MET A 92 -5.52 13.55 -7.61
CA MET A 92 -6.25 13.78 -8.85
C MET A 92 -6.00 12.59 -9.78
N GLY A 93 -7.08 11.91 -10.14
CA GLY A 93 -7.10 10.78 -11.06
C GLY A 93 -7.54 11.20 -12.45
N LEU A 94 -6.78 10.74 -13.44
CA LEU A 94 -6.99 10.94 -14.88
C LEU A 94 -6.88 9.58 -15.56
N VAL A 95 -7.70 9.35 -16.59
CA VAL A 95 -7.56 8.18 -17.48
C VAL A 95 -7.01 8.67 -18.80
N LEU A 96 -5.86 8.13 -19.20
CA LEU A 96 -5.21 8.40 -20.48
C LEU A 96 -5.60 7.27 -21.43
N GLU A 97 -6.14 7.64 -22.58
CA GLU A 97 -6.57 6.72 -23.63
C GLU A 97 -5.47 6.59 -24.70
N ASN A 98 -5.32 5.41 -25.28
CA ASN A 98 -4.44 5.15 -26.43
C ASN A 98 -2.95 5.47 -26.21
N CYS A 99 -2.46 5.39 -24.98
CA CYS A 99 -1.05 5.55 -24.67
C CYS A 99 -0.42 4.26 -24.15
N LYS A 100 0.88 4.08 -24.42
CA LYS A 100 1.67 2.96 -23.93
C LYS A 100 2.75 3.48 -22.99
N LEU A 101 2.96 2.74 -21.91
CA LEU A 101 4.04 3.00 -20.98
C LEU A 101 5.39 2.53 -21.56
N SER A 102 6.48 3.27 -21.32
CA SER A 102 7.82 2.92 -21.80
C SER A 102 8.29 1.55 -21.30
N PHE A 103 7.95 1.22 -20.05
CA PHE A 103 8.20 -0.11 -19.49
C PHE A 103 6.92 -0.95 -19.48
N PRO A 104 6.76 -1.93 -20.40
CA PRO A 104 5.58 -2.77 -20.42
C PRO A 104 5.45 -3.56 -19.11
N ASN A 105 4.22 -3.75 -18.66
CA ASN A 105 3.87 -4.46 -17.42
C ASN A 105 4.48 -3.84 -16.15
N HIS A 106 4.90 -2.58 -16.16
CA HIS A 106 5.44 -1.87 -14.99
C HIS A 106 4.69 -0.58 -14.73
N GLY A 107 4.26 -0.35 -13.49
CA GLY A 107 3.73 0.96 -13.09
C GLY A 107 4.85 2.00 -13.08
N HIS A 108 4.60 3.23 -13.53
CA HIS A 108 5.60 4.29 -13.54
C HIS A 108 5.40 5.21 -12.34
N VAL A 109 6.46 5.43 -11.57
CA VAL A 109 6.48 6.32 -10.41
C VAL A 109 7.41 7.48 -10.75
N ILE A 110 6.84 8.66 -10.91
CA ILE A 110 7.58 9.86 -11.27
C ILE A 110 7.80 10.67 -10.02
N LEU A 111 9.07 10.84 -9.65
CA LEU A 111 9.46 11.62 -8.48
C LEU A 111 9.51 13.12 -8.82
N ALA A 112 8.35 13.67 -9.21
CA ALA A 112 8.16 15.08 -9.50
C ALA A 112 8.17 15.96 -8.23
N ASP A 113 8.50 17.25 -8.41
CA ASP A 113 8.49 18.30 -7.38
C ASP A 113 7.18 19.11 -7.51
N PRO A 114 6.39 19.29 -6.43
CA PRO A 114 6.62 18.88 -5.04
C PRO A 114 6.15 17.46 -4.73
N SER A 115 5.52 16.78 -5.69
CA SER A 115 4.68 15.61 -5.42
C SER A 115 4.79 14.54 -6.49
N PRO A 116 4.76 13.25 -6.13
CA PRO A 116 4.94 12.18 -7.08
C PRO A 116 3.70 12.00 -7.98
N ILE A 117 3.94 11.49 -9.18
CA ILE A 117 2.90 11.10 -10.15
C ILE A 117 3.01 9.60 -10.36
N LEU A 118 1.89 8.89 -10.37
CA LEU A 118 1.83 7.46 -10.64
C LEU A 118 1.11 7.23 -11.96
N PHE A 119 1.67 6.37 -12.81
CA PHE A 119 0.99 5.83 -13.98
C PHE A 119 0.94 4.31 -13.89
N TYR A 120 -0.19 3.71 -14.24
CA TYR A 120 -0.28 2.26 -14.34
C TYR A 120 -1.38 1.87 -15.33
N PRO A 121 -1.20 0.79 -16.11
CA PRO A 121 -2.19 0.37 -17.08
C PRO A 121 -3.39 -0.24 -16.35
N ILE A 122 -4.62 0.11 -16.71
CA ILE A 122 -5.84 -0.44 -16.10
C ILE A 122 -6.67 -1.27 -17.08
N SER A 123 -6.36 -1.16 -18.36
CA SER A 123 -6.94 -1.87 -19.50
C SER A 123 -5.88 -1.96 -20.59
N SER A 124 -6.12 -2.79 -21.61
CA SER A 124 -5.33 -2.86 -22.83
C SER A 124 -5.20 -1.53 -23.58
N THR A 125 -6.14 -0.60 -23.38
CA THR A 125 -6.17 0.71 -24.08
C THR A 125 -6.04 1.92 -23.15
N GLU A 126 -6.08 1.72 -21.83
CA GLU A 126 -6.18 2.82 -20.86
C GLU A 126 -5.10 2.74 -19.77
N VAL A 127 -4.51 3.89 -19.48
CA VAL A 127 -3.54 4.09 -18.40
C VAL A 127 -4.10 5.07 -17.39
N HIS A 128 -4.13 4.67 -16.12
CA HIS A 128 -4.52 5.56 -15.05
C HIS A 128 -3.34 6.41 -14.60
N CYS A 129 -3.56 7.70 -14.44
CA CYS A 129 -2.62 8.66 -13.89
C CYS A 129 -3.15 9.20 -12.57
N LEU A 130 -2.35 9.10 -11.50
CA LEU A 130 -2.63 9.68 -10.20
C LEU A 130 -1.60 10.76 -9.87
N VAL A 131 -2.05 11.99 -9.71
CA VAL A 131 -1.24 13.13 -9.30
C VAL A 131 -1.48 13.40 -7.83
N TYR A 132 -0.43 13.35 -7.01
CA TYR A 132 -0.52 13.74 -5.60
C TYR A 132 -0.51 15.27 -5.48
N VAL A 133 -1.47 15.85 -4.76
CA VAL A 133 -1.60 17.30 -4.57
C VAL A 133 -1.68 17.65 -3.07
N PRO A 134 -0.65 18.30 -2.50
CA PRO A 134 -0.63 18.73 -1.10
C PRO A 134 -1.28 20.12 -0.97
N GLY A 135 -2.58 20.20 -1.24
CA GLY A 135 -3.36 21.43 -1.09
C GLY A 135 -3.58 22.21 -2.40
N LYS A 136 -2.68 23.13 -2.77
CA LYS A 136 -2.85 23.97 -3.97
C LYS A 136 -2.48 23.23 -5.26
N LYS A 137 -3.20 23.53 -6.36
CA LYS A 137 -2.94 23.03 -7.71
C LYS A 137 -1.51 23.36 -8.15
N VAL A 138 -0.79 22.38 -8.67
CA VAL A 138 0.60 22.52 -9.14
C VAL A 138 0.66 22.25 -10.65
N PRO A 139 1.46 22.99 -11.43
CA PRO A 139 1.71 22.65 -12.84
C PRO A 139 2.54 21.36 -12.94
N VAL A 140 1.89 20.26 -13.33
CA VAL A 140 2.49 18.91 -13.34
C VAL A 140 2.96 18.47 -14.73
N ALA A 141 2.38 19.03 -15.80
CA ALA A 141 2.66 18.65 -17.19
C ALA A 141 4.16 18.67 -17.58
N PRO A 142 4.99 19.66 -17.17
CA PRO A 142 6.41 19.70 -17.59
C PRO A 142 7.27 18.55 -17.04
N GLN A 143 6.80 17.86 -16.01
CA GLN A 143 7.55 16.79 -15.33
C GLN A 143 7.08 15.39 -15.76
N VAL A 144 6.10 15.31 -16.66
CA VAL A 144 5.63 14.06 -17.27
C VAL A 144 6.60 13.65 -18.38
N PRO A 145 6.92 12.35 -18.54
CA PRO A 145 7.76 11.84 -19.61
C PRO A 145 7.20 12.26 -20.96
N PRO A 146 8.07 12.63 -21.93
CA PRO A 146 7.64 13.11 -23.24
C PRO A 146 6.62 12.18 -23.92
N GLU A 147 6.82 10.88 -23.77
CA GLU A 147 5.98 9.79 -24.30
C GLU A 147 4.53 9.83 -23.81
N LEU A 148 4.30 10.32 -22.58
CA LEU A 148 2.97 10.38 -21.95
C LEU A 148 2.41 11.80 -21.94
N CYS A 149 3.20 12.80 -22.34
CA CYS A 149 2.86 14.21 -22.22
C CYS A 149 1.65 14.58 -23.09
N GLU A 150 1.63 14.12 -24.35
CA GLU A 150 0.52 14.38 -25.28
C GLU A 150 -0.80 13.79 -24.76
N ALA A 151 -0.80 12.50 -24.39
CA ALA A 151 -1.97 11.82 -23.85
C ALA A 151 -2.42 12.43 -22.50
N PHE A 152 -1.48 12.90 -21.68
CA PHE A 152 -1.77 13.59 -20.42
C PHE A 152 -2.47 14.93 -20.67
N ILE A 153 -1.97 15.75 -21.59
CA ILE A 153 -2.58 17.05 -21.96
C ILE A 153 -3.98 16.81 -22.52
N ALA A 154 -4.14 15.87 -23.45
CA ALA A 154 -5.45 15.51 -24.01
C ALA A 154 -6.46 15.07 -22.93
N ALA A 155 -6.02 14.27 -21.95
CA ALA A 155 -6.86 13.86 -20.82
C ALA A 155 -7.24 15.02 -19.89
N VAL A 156 -6.34 15.99 -19.70
CA VAL A 156 -6.61 17.22 -18.93
C VAL A 156 -7.62 18.10 -19.67
N ASP A 157 -7.46 18.29 -20.98
CA ASP A 157 -8.35 19.12 -21.80
C ASP A 157 -9.76 18.51 -21.90
N LYS A 158 -9.89 17.18 -21.88
CA LYS A 158 -11.17 16.46 -21.80
C LYS A 158 -11.94 16.74 -20.49
N GLY A 159 -11.26 17.18 -19.43
CA GLY A 159 -11.87 17.68 -18.20
C GLY A 159 -12.42 16.61 -17.23
N ASN A 160 -12.29 15.32 -17.52
CA ASN A 160 -12.78 14.22 -16.66
C ASN A 160 -11.85 13.91 -15.48
N ILE A 161 -11.50 14.93 -14.70
CA ILE A 161 -10.57 14.83 -13.56
C ILE A 161 -11.34 14.42 -12.31
N ARG A 162 -11.04 13.25 -11.75
CA ARG A 162 -11.62 12.79 -10.47
C ARG A 162 -10.70 13.14 -9.32
N THR A 163 -11.27 13.62 -8.22
CA THR A 163 -10.52 14.07 -7.05
C THR A 163 -10.88 13.18 -5.88
N MET A 164 -9.89 12.53 -5.25
CA MET A 164 -10.07 11.61 -4.13
C MET A 164 -9.26 12.08 -2.92
N PRO A 165 -9.92 12.45 -1.80
CA PRO A 165 -9.21 12.90 -0.60
C PRO A 165 -8.42 11.77 0.03
N ASN A 166 -7.20 12.06 0.48
CA ASN A 166 -6.37 11.12 1.21
C ASN A 166 -6.75 11.14 2.67
N ARG A 167 -7.49 10.12 3.08
CA ARG A 167 -7.91 9.93 4.47
C ARG A 167 -6.94 8.99 5.17
N SER A 168 -6.51 9.36 6.36
CA SER A 168 -5.74 8.48 7.25
C SER A 168 -6.54 8.25 8.52
N MET A 169 -6.68 6.97 8.90
CA MET A 169 -7.44 6.60 10.09
C MET A 169 -6.72 5.48 10.83
N PRO A 170 -6.28 5.70 12.08
CA PRO A 170 -5.58 4.69 12.86
C PRO A 170 -6.50 3.52 13.21
N ALA A 171 -5.90 2.34 13.37
CA ALA A 171 -6.59 1.12 13.79
C ALA A 171 -6.82 1.12 15.32
N ASP A 172 -7.80 1.90 15.77
CA ASP A 172 -8.14 2.06 17.20
C ASP A 172 -9.67 2.12 17.40
N PRO A 173 -10.42 1.07 17.03
CA PRO A 173 -11.87 1.08 17.23
C PRO A 173 -12.22 0.93 18.71
N HIS A 174 -13.39 1.45 19.08
CA HIS A 174 -14.08 0.97 20.26
C HIS A 174 -14.68 -0.40 19.96
N GLN A 175 -14.32 -1.41 20.74
CA GLN A 175 -14.91 -2.74 20.59
C GLN A 175 -16.35 -2.70 21.11
N ILE A 176 -17.29 -3.03 20.23
CA ILE A 176 -18.71 -3.19 20.57
C ILE A 176 -19.01 -4.70 20.45
N PRO A 177 -19.49 -5.36 21.52
CA PRO A 177 -19.88 -6.77 21.45
C PRO A 177 -20.87 -7.02 20.30
N GLY A 178 -20.62 -8.07 19.52
CA GLY A 178 -21.44 -8.42 18.35
C GLY A 178 -21.18 -7.57 17.09
N ALA A 179 -20.30 -6.58 17.13
CA ALA A 179 -19.92 -5.77 15.96
C ALA A 179 -18.45 -5.96 15.59
N LEU A 180 -18.20 -6.08 14.28
CA LEU A 180 -16.86 -6.20 13.72
C LEU A 180 -16.64 -5.11 12.66
N LEU A 181 -15.55 -4.35 12.82
CA LEU A 181 -15.18 -3.30 11.88
C LEU A 181 -14.01 -3.78 11.02
N MET A 182 -14.13 -3.63 9.69
CA MET A 182 -13.11 -4.10 8.74
C MET A 182 -12.92 -3.15 7.55
N GLY A 183 -11.86 -3.41 6.77
CA GLY A 183 -11.51 -2.64 5.58
C GLY A 183 -11.16 -1.19 5.90
N ASN A 184 -11.43 -0.30 4.96
CA ASN A 184 -11.19 1.13 5.14
C ASN A 184 -12.06 1.73 6.26
N ALA A 185 -13.21 1.13 6.61
CA ALA A 185 -14.02 1.59 7.74
C ALA A 185 -13.31 1.37 9.10
N PHE A 186 -12.35 0.44 9.17
CA PHE A 186 -11.53 0.20 10.36
C PHE A 186 -10.17 0.90 10.30
N ASN A 187 -9.49 0.87 9.16
CA ASN A 187 -8.14 1.43 9.03
C ASN A 187 -7.88 1.94 7.62
N MET A 188 -7.80 3.26 7.46
CA MET A 188 -7.41 3.91 6.20
C MET A 188 -5.94 4.31 6.24
N ARG A 189 -5.29 4.19 5.09
CA ARG A 189 -3.87 4.55 4.90
C ARG A 189 -3.74 5.38 3.65
N HIS A 190 -2.61 6.07 3.55
CA HIS A 190 -2.26 6.81 2.35
C HIS A 190 -2.24 5.87 1.12
N PRO A 191 -2.99 6.16 0.05
CA PRO A 191 -3.19 5.21 -1.06
C PRO A 191 -2.01 5.11 -2.03
N LEU A 192 -0.92 5.87 -1.81
CA LEU A 192 0.29 5.87 -2.64
C LEU A 192 0.89 4.48 -2.88
N THR A 193 0.78 3.57 -1.90
CA THR A 193 1.32 2.20 -2.04
C THR A 193 0.32 1.21 -2.62
N GLY A 194 -0.94 1.61 -2.86
CA GLY A 194 -1.98 0.73 -3.41
C GLY A 194 -2.37 -0.46 -2.50
N GLY A 195 -1.98 -0.46 -1.23
CA GLY A 195 -2.09 -1.63 -0.35
C GLY A 195 -3.48 -1.89 0.27
N GLY A 196 -4.46 -0.99 0.09
CA GLY A 196 -5.74 -1.07 0.80
C GLY A 196 -6.53 -2.35 0.53
N MET A 197 -6.67 -2.74 -0.75
CA MET A 197 -7.37 -3.99 -1.13
C MET A 197 -6.63 -5.22 -0.64
N THR A 198 -5.29 -5.23 -0.69
CA THR A 198 -4.47 -6.34 -0.19
C THR A 198 -4.68 -6.54 1.30
N VAL A 199 -4.70 -5.46 2.09
CA VAL A 199 -4.98 -5.53 3.53
C VAL A 199 -6.39 -6.07 3.78
N ALA A 200 -7.40 -5.55 3.08
CA ALA A 200 -8.79 -6.01 3.24
C ALA A 200 -8.96 -7.49 2.92
N LEU A 201 -8.36 -7.99 1.83
CA LEU A 201 -8.43 -9.41 1.47
C LEU A 201 -7.66 -10.29 2.46
N SER A 202 -6.49 -9.84 2.92
CA SER A 202 -5.75 -10.56 3.96
C SER A 202 -6.50 -10.60 5.28
N ASP A 203 -7.18 -9.51 5.67
CA ASP A 203 -8.05 -9.48 6.85
C ASP A 203 -9.15 -10.54 6.75
N ILE A 204 -9.80 -10.66 5.58
CA ILE A 204 -10.85 -11.66 5.33
C ILE A 204 -10.28 -13.07 5.48
N ALA A 205 -9.08 -13.35 4.96
CA ALA A 205 -8.45 -14.66 5.10
C ALA A 205 -8.18 -15.01 6.57
N VAL A 206 -7.59 -14.09 7.33
CA VAL A 206 -7.34 -14.28 8.77
C VAL A 206 -8.64 -14.46 9.54
N LEU A 207 -9.66 -13.64 9.26
CA LEU A 207 -10.95 -13.74 9.92
C LEU A 207 -11.63 -15.07 9.62
N ARG A 208 -11.66 -15.50 8.36
CA ARG A 208 -12.20 -16.81 7.95
C ARG A 208 -11.59 -17.94 8.78
N ASP A 209 -10.26 -17.95 8.91
CA ASP A 209 -9.54 -19.02 9.60
C ASP A 209 -9.77 -18.97 11.12
N LEU A 210 -9.89 -17.76 11.69
CA LEU A 210 -10.25 -17.57 13.11
C LEU A 210 -11.69 -17.97 13.43
N LEU A 211 -12.64 -17.71 12.52
CA LEU A 211 -14.06 -18.02 12.74
C LEU A 211 -14.42 -19.47 12.36
N ARG A 212 -13.59 -20.17 11.58
CA ARG A 212 -13.83 -21.55 11.14
C ARG A 212 -14.17 -22.53 12.29
N PRO A 213 -13.55 -22.46 13.49
CA PRO A 213 -13.90 -23.34 14.61
C PRO A 213 -15.22 -23.01 15.29
N LEU A 214 -15.76 -21.80 15.08
CA LEU A 214 -17.00 -21.35 15.71
C LEU A 214 -18.21 -21.90 14.95
N HIS A 215 -18.98 -22.74 15.64
CA HIS A 215 -20.23 -23.31 15.13
C HIS A 215 -21.45 -22.47 15.54
N ASP A 216 -21.30 -21.62 16.55
CA ASP A 216 -22.32 -20.71 17.05
C ASP A 216 -21.77 -19.28 17.10
N LEU A 217 -22.49 -18.34 16.47
CA LEU A 217 -22.18 -16.91 16.43
C LEU A 217 -23.02 -16.11 17.45
N HIS A 218 -23.84 -16.77 18.27
CA HIS A 218 -24.59 -16.12 19.35
C HIS A 218 -23.79 -16.01 20.66
N ASP A 219 -22.69 -16.76 20.79
CA ASP A 219 -21.76 -16.63 21.92
C ASP A 219 -20.88 -15.37 21.78
N ALA A 220 -21.36 -14.27 22.36
CA ALA A 220 -20.69 -12.98 22.36
C ALA A 220 -19.30 -13.02 23.02
N ASP A 221 -19.10 -13.84 24.05
CA ASP A 221 -17.84 -13.90 24.80
C ASP A 221 -16.76 -14.63 24.01
N SER A 222 -17.13 -15.73 23.35
CA SER A 222 -16.20 -16.42 22.44
C SER A 222 -15.89 -15.54 21.23
N LEU A 223 -16.89 -14.93 20.61
CA LEU A 223 -16.67 -14.01 19.48
C LEU A 223 -15.76 -12.83 19.85
N ALA A 224 -15.94 -12.23 21.03
CA ALA A 224 -15.08 -11.14 21.50
C ALA A 224 -13.61 -11.57 21.54
N LYS A 225 -13.29 -12.78 22.03
CA LYS A 225 -11.92 -13.32 22.10
C LYS A 225 -11.30 -13.55 20.71
N TYR A 226 -12.08 -14.05 19.75
CA TYR A 226 -11.60 -14.24 18.37
C TYR A 226 -11.43 -12.89 17.64
N CYS A 227 -12.34 -11.94 17.85
CA CYS A 227 -12.23 -10.57 17.33
C CYS A 227 -11.01 -9.83 17.92
N GLU A 228 -10.74 -9.97 19.22
CA GLU A 228 -9.53 -9.43 19.85
C GLU A 228 -8.24 -10.03 19.24
N SER A 229 -8.27 -11.34 18.98
CA SER A 229 -7.15 -12.04 18.32
C SER A 229 -6.95 -11.53 16.89
N PHE A 230 -8.03 -11.31 16.14
CA PHE A 230 -8.00 -10.68 14.82
C PHE A 230 -7.34 -9.29 14.85
N TYR A 231 -7.78 -8.40 15.75
CA TYR A 231 -7.21 -7.06 15.87
C TYR A 231 -5.73 -7.08 16.29
N THR A 232 -5.33 -8.04 17.14
CA THR A 232 -3.94 -8.23 17.57
C THR A 232 -3.06 -8.70 16.41
N LEU A 233 -3.48 -9.73 15.68
CA LEU A 233 -2.74 -10.25 14.51
C LEU A 233 -2.62 -9.18 13.42
N ARG A 234 -3.70 -8.44 13.18
CA ARG A 234 -3.69 -7.33 12.22
C ARG A 234 -2.69 -6.24 12.58
N LYS A 235 -2.59 -5.87 13.86
CA LYS A 235 -1.63 -4.86 14.34
C LYS A 235 -0.18 -5.29 14.09
N ILE A 236 0.10 -6.58 14.15
CA ILE A 236 1.42 -7.17 13.87
C ILE A 236 1.76 -7.13 12.38
N TYR A 237 0.88 -7.66 11.53
CA TYR A 237 1.18 -7.82 10.10
C TYR A 237 0.98 -6.54 9.29
N TYR A 238 0.11 -5.65 9.75
CA TYR A 238 -0.34 -4.49 9.00
C TYR A 238 -0.42 -3.21 9.85
N GLY A 239 0.32 -3.13 10.96
CA GLY A 239 0.37 -1.95 11.81
C GLY A 239 0.61 -0.65 11.02
N PRO A 240 -0.06 0.46 11.38
CA PRO A 240 -0.10 1.64 10.54
C PRO A 240 1.27 2.34 10.49
N PRO A 241 1.70 2.85 9.32
CA PRO A 241 2.59 3.99 9.31
C PRO A 241 1.80 5.23 9.75
N LYS A 242 1.96 5.68 10.99
CA LYS A 242 1.55 7.05 11.35
C LYS A 242 2.46 8.01 10.60
N ASN A 243 1.87 8.82 9.71
CA ASN A 243 2.47 9.95 9.00
C ASN A 243 3.89 9.72 8.46
N ILE A 244 3.99 9.18 7.23
CA ILE A 244 5.20 9.43 6.40
C ILE A 244 5.10 10.88 5.90
N SER A 245 5.29 11.84 6.80
CA SER A 245 5.59 13.21 6.41
C SER A 245 6.98 13.18 5.78
N ARG A 246 7.04 13.47 4.47
CA ARG A 246 8.30 13.56 3.73
C ARG A 246 9.29 14.46 4.50
N PRO A 247 10.54 14.03 4.75
CA PRO A 247 11.57 14.98 5.12
C PRO A 247 11.90 15.83 3.88
N PRO A 248 11.79 17.17 3.92
CA PRO A 248 12.05 18.05 2.78
C PRO A 248 13.51 18.02 2.28
N GLN A 249 14.41 17.33 2.99
CA GLN A 249 15.84 17.23 2.68
C GLN A 249 16.28 15.91 2.00
N ALA A 250 15.36 14.97 1.72
CA ALA A 250 15.69 13.74 0.96
C ALA A 250 15.84 13.97 -0.57
N ARG A 251 16.00 15.21 -1.01
CA ARG A 251 16.15 15.62 -2.43
C ARG A 251 17.33 14.95 -3.14
N GLY A 252 18.41 14.66 -2.43
CA GLY A 252 19.63 14.05 -3.00
C GLY A 252 19.72 12.52 -2.91
N PHE A 253 18.86 11.87 -2.11
CA PHE A 253 19.02 10.46 -1.79
C PHE A 253 18.71 9.57 -3.00
N TYR A 254 17.49 9.58 -3.53
CA TYR A 254 17.04 8.58 -4.52
C TYR A 254 17.83 8.50 -5.85
N ASN A 255 18.54 9.56 -6.27
CA ASN A 255 19.15 9.64 -7.62
C ASN A 255 20.30 8.66 -7.88
N LYS A 256 20.78 7.93 -6.86
CA LYS A 256 22.00 7.12 -6.98
C LYS A 256 21.96 5.79 -6.21
N TYR A 257 20.78 5.39 -5.69
CA TYR A 257 20.55 4.10 -5.00
C TYR A 257 20.15 2.96 -5.92
N ALA A 258 19.72 3.28 -7.14
CA ALA A 258 19.16 2.36 -8.11
C ALA A 258 20.11 1.27 -8.64
N GLY A 259 21.37 1.20 -8.18
CA GLY A 259 22.40 0.41 -8.84
C GLY A 259 23.11 -0.68 -8.02
N ARG A 260 23.04 -0.72 -6.68
CA ARG A 260 23.94 -1.62 -5.90
C ARG A 260 23.44 -2.22 -4.57
N CYS A 261 22.34 -1.78 -3.98
CA CYS A 261 21.76 -2.45 -2.81
C CYS A 261 20.60 -3.33 -3.27
N SER A 262 20.44 -4.54 -2.74
CA SER A 262 19.37 -5.45 -3.16
C SER A 262 18.00 -4.80 -2.95
N LEU A 263 17.40 -4.30 -4.04
CA LEU A 263 16.10 -3.62 -4.06
C LEU A 263 14.94 -4.59 -3.75
N GLN A 264 15.26 -5.87 -3.60
CA GLN A 264 14.33 -6.96 -3.37
C GLN A 264 13.57 -6.84 -2.04
N GLY A 265 14.23 -6.38 -0.97
CA GLY A 265 13.59 -6.22 0.35
C GLY A 265 12.53 -5.11 0.38
N PRO A 266 12.84 -3.86 -0.02
CA PRO A 266 11.85 -2.77 -0.09
C PRO A 266 10.72 -3.07 -1.07
N VAL A 267 11.01 -3.73 -2.19
CA VAL A 267 9.99 -4.14 -3.16
C VAL A 267 9.08 -5.23 -2.58
N ALA A 268 9.60 -6.18 -1.79
CA ALA A 268 8.81 -7.18 -1.08
C ALA A 268 7.85 -6.55 -0.05
N LEU A 269 8.29 -5.49 0.63
CA LEU A 269 7.47 -4.72 1.57
C LEU A 269 6.37 -3.94 0.84
N LEU A 270 6.72 -3.25 -0.26
CA LEU A 270 5.76 -2.48 -1.06
C LEU A 270 4.71 -3.35 -1.75
N SER A 271 5.10 -4.54 -2.20
CA SER A 271 4.20 -5.52 -2.83
C SER A 271 3.36 -6.32 -1.83
N GLY A 272 3.62 -6.18 -0.52
CA GLY A 272 2.95 -6.95 0.53
C GLY A 272 3.31 -8.44 0.52
N LEU A 273 4.35 -8.86 -0.22
CA LEU A 273 4.79 -10.26 -0.33
C LEU A 273 5.56 -10.73 0.91
N ASN A 274 6.22 -9.82 1.61
CA ASN A 274 6.88 -10.12 2.88
C ASN A 274 6.69 -8.94 3.86
N PRO A 275 5.57 -8.89 4.59
CA PRO A 275 5.26 -7.80 5.51
C PRO A 275 6.00 -7.94 6.85
N CYS A 276 7.29 -8.31 6.84
CA CYS A 276 8.08 -8.46 8.06
C CYS A 276 8.48 -7.10 8.64
N PRO A 277 8.03 -6.71 9.86
CA PRO A 277 8.36 -5.42 10.47
C PRO A 277 9.86 -5.22 10.70
N LEU A 278 10.58 -6.29 11.07
CA LEU A 278 12.03 -6.25 11.26
C LEU A 278 12.74 -5.93 9.95
N SER A 279 12.31 -6.52 8.84
CA SER A 279 12.86 -6.22 7.50
C SER A 279 12.66 -4.75 7.14
N LEU A 280 11.50 -4.16 7.45
CA LEU A 280 11.22 -2.74 7.22
C LEU A 280 12.23 -1.85 7.98
N VAL A 281 12.42 -2.12 9.27
CA VAL A 281 13.34 -1.35 10.11
C VAL A 281 14.78 -1.48 9.61
N LEU A 282 15.23 -2.70 9.33
CA LEU A 282 16.58 -2.96 8.84
C LEU A 282 16.85 -2.27 7.50
N HIS A 283 15.93 -2.36 6.53
CA HIS A 283 16.10 -1.70 5.23
C HIS A 283 16.04 -0.18 5.36
N PHE A 284 15.18 0.36 6.23
CA PHE A 284 15.08 1.80 6.47
C PHE A 284 16.41 2.37 6.99
N PHE A 285 17.01 1.72 8.00
CA PHE A 285 18.32 2.13 8.51
C PHE A 285 19.45 1.85 7.53
N ALA A 286 19.42 0.73 6.78
CA ALA A 286 20.43 0.44 5.75
C ALA A 286 20.48 1.52 4.67
N VAL A 287 19.31 1.97 4.18
CA VAL A 287 19.19 3.07 3.21
C VAL A 287 19.69 4.38 3.82
N GLY A 288 19.28 4.69 5.05
CA GLY A 288 19.75 5.89 5.77
C GLY A 288 21.28 5.93 5.90
N SER A 289 21.87 4.87 6.43
CA SER A 289 23.31 4.70 6.65
C SER A 289 24.11 4.77 5.36
N TYR A 290 23.63 4.12 4.29
CA TYR A 290 24.29 4.17 2.98
C TYR A 290 24.37 5.61 2.44
N GLY A 291 23.31 6.40 2.58
CA GLY A 291 23.32 7.77 2.09
C GLY A 291 24.16 8.72 2.90
N ILE A 292 24.24 8.49 4.20
CA ILE A 292 25.17 9.19 5.07
C ILE A 292 26.60 8.83 4.69
N GLY A 293 26.92 7.55 4.50
CA GLY A 293 28.24 7.13 4.01
C GLY A 293 28.61 7.79 2.68
N ARG A 294 27.66 7.87 1.75
CA ARG A 294 27.81 8.55 0.46
C ARG A 294 27.93 10.07 0.53
N LEU A 295 27.38 10.69 1.58
CA LEU A 295 27.53 12.12 1.86
C LEU A 295 28.92 12.41 2.45
N LEU A 296 29.42 11.51 3.28
CA LEU A 296 30.71 11.64 3.97
C LEU A 296 31.92 11.26 3.10
N LEU A 297 31.72 10.54 1.99
CA LEU A 297 32.78 10.22 1.03
C LEU A 297 32.97 11.32 -0.04
N PRO A 298 34.20 11.56 -0.52
CA PRO A 298 35.46 10.95 -0.09
C PRO A 298 36.02 11.55 1.22
N PHE A 299 35.65 12.79 1.57
CA PHE A 299 36.09 13.45 2.80
C PHE A 299 34.90 13.96 3.63
N PRO A 300 34.84 13.61 4.93
CA PRO A 300 33.82 14.12 5.84
C PRO A 300 34.15 15.57 6.21
N SER A 301 33.32 16.53 5.79
CA SER A 301 33.39 17.91 6.28
C SER A 301 32.39 18.12 7.42
N LEU A 302 32.66 19.06 8.33
CA LEU A 302 31.76 19.38 9.45
C LEU A 302 30.33 19.69 8.97
N GLY A 303 30.19 20.42 7.86
CA GLY A 303 28.89 20.68 7.24
C GLY A 303 28.18 19.41 6.75
N ARG A 304 28.91 18.48 6.12
CA ARG A 304 28.37 17.19 5.67
C ARG A 304 28.00 16.28 6.84
N MET A 305 28.78 16.29 7.92
CA MET A 305 28.48 15.58 9.16
C MET A 305 27.21 16.12 9.83
N LEU A 306 27.04 17.44 9.88
CA LEU A 306 25.81 18.07 10.39
C LEU A 306 24.58 17.69 9.55
N ILE A 307 24.71 17.67 8.22
CA ILE A 307 23.63 17.20 7.34
C ILE A 307 23.34 15.71 7.58
N GLY A 308 24.37 14.89 7.75
CA GLY A 308 24.24 13.48 8.12
C GLY A 308 23.49 13.28 9.44
N ALA A 309 23.85 14.03 10.48
CA ALA A 309 23.17 13.99 11.77
C ALA A 309 21.70 14.42 11.68
N ARG A 310 21.40 15.47 10.90
CA ARG A 310 20.01 15.90 10.62
C ARG A 310 19.20 14.83 9.89
N LEU A 311 19.82 14.10 8.96
CA LEU A 311 19.17 12.99 8.26
C LEU A 311 18.84 11.84 9.20
N ILE A 312 19.77 11.45 10.09
CA ILE A 312 19.51 10.43 11.13
C ILE A 312 18.38 10.89 12.04
N SER A 313 18.45 12.13 12.56
CA SER A 313 17.42 12.67 13.45
C SER A 313 16.04 12.68 12.79
N SER A 314 15.95 13.11 11.53
CA SER A 314 14.71 13.10 10.75
C SER A 314 14.20 11.68 10.50
N ALA A 315 15.09 10.75 10.14
CA ALA A 315 14.74 9.34 9.92
C ALA A 315 14.24 8.67 11.20
N SER A 316 14.90 8.92 12.34
CA SER A 316 14.48 8.48 13.67
C SER A 316 13.11 9.03 14.06
N GLY A 317 12.85 10.31 13.76
CA GLY A 317 11.55 10.95 13.97
C GLY A 317 10.41 10.32 13.16
N ILE A 318 10.71 9.62 12.06
CA ILE A 318 9.72 8.89 11.25
C ILE A 318 9.56 7.45 11.76
N ILE A 319 10.66 6.72 11.99
CA ILE A 319 10.58 5.28 12.28
C ILE A 319 10.16 4.96 13.72
N PHE A 320 10.57 5.76 14.71
CA PHE A 320 10.24 5.47 16.11
C PHE A 320 8.73 5.56 16.42
N PRO A 321 7.98 6.57 15.92
CA PRO A 321 6.54 6.56 16.06
C PRO A 321 5.87 5.34 15.41
N ILE A 322 6.40 4.85 14.29
CA ILE A 322 5.89 3.65 13.61
C ILE A 322 6.13 2.42 14.48
N ILE A 323 7.33 2.26 15.05
CA ILE A 323 7.67 1.16 15.95
C ILE A 323 6.77 1.20 17.21
N LYS A 324 6.58 2.39 17.79
CA LYS A 324 5.72 2.57 18.96
C LYS A 324 4.26 2.24 18.66
N ALA A 325 3.76 2.61 17.48
CA ALA A 325 2.39 2.32 17.05
C ALA A 325 2.16 0.83 16.76
N GLY A 326 3.14 0.15 16.16
CA GLY A 326 3.11 -1.30 15.91
C GLY A 326 3.25 -2.15 17.18
N GLY A 327 3.93 -1.60 18.21
CA GLY A 327 4.23 -2.30 19.45
C GLY A 327 5.55 -3.05 19.36
N VAL A 328 6.49 -2.72 20.26
CA VAL A 328 7.87 -3.24 20.23
C VAL A 328 7.88 -4.77 20.37
N ARG A 329 7.12 -5.30 21.33
CA ARG A 329 7.04 -6.75 21.56
C ARG A 329 6.43 -7.48 20.37
N GLN A 330 5.41 -6.89 19.76
CA GLN A 330 4.71 -7.42 18.60
C GLN A 330 5.59 -7.44 17.34
N MET A 331 6.43 -6.41 17.14
CA MET A 331 7.31 -6.29 15.97
C MET A 331 8.58 -7.13 16.06
N PHE A 332 9.15 -7.28 17.26
CA PHE A 332 10.45 -7.94 17.44
C PHE A 332 10.36 -9.34 18.07
N PHE A 333 9.26 -9.68 18.75
CA PHE A 333 9.08 -10.94 19.49
C PHE A 333 7.75 -11.62 19.15
N LEU A 334 7.48 -11.82 17.86
CA LEU A 334 6.21 -12.37 17.35
C LEU A 334 5.83 -13.72 17.97
N ALA A 335 6.81 -14.61 18.19
CA ALA A 335 6.60 -15.92 18.80
C ALA A 335 6.05 -15.87 20.24
N THR A 336 6.10 -14.70 20.90
CA THR A 336 5.62 -14.50 22.27
C THR A 336 4.17 -14.01 22.34
N VAL A 337 3.49 -13.87 21.19
CA VAL A 337 2.12 -13.35 21.10
C VAL A 337 1.11 -14.52 21.11
N PRO A 338 0.25 -14.64 22.14
CA PRO A 338 -0.72 -15.74 22.26
C PRO A 338 -1.69 -15.86 21.07
N ALA A 339 -2.03 -14.74 20.44
CA ALA A 339 -2.93 -14.72 19.29
C ALA A 339 -2.42 -15.52 18.07
N VAL A 340 -1.10 -15.73 17.95
CA VAL A 340 -0.49 -16.51 16.85
C VAL A 340 -0.84 -18.00 16.95
N TYR A 341 -1.08 -18.51 18.16
CA TYR A 341 -1.33 -19.94 18.41
C TYR A 341 -2.83 -20.28 18.51
N ARG A 342 -3.72 -19.29 18.35
CA ARG A 342 -5.17 -19.49 18.40
C ARG A 342 -5.78 -19.92 17.07
N THR A 343 -5.07 -19.71 15.97
CA THR A 343 -5.41 -20.33 14.68
C THR A 343 -5.01 -21.80 14.71
N PRO A 344 -5.90 -22.74 14.34
CA PRO A 344 -5.50 -24.13 14.15
C PRO A 344 -4.39 -24.21 13.09
N PRO A 345 -3.46 -25.19 13.18
CA PRO A 345 -2.46 -25.39 12.14
C PRO A 345 -3.14 -25.53 10.78
N VAL A 346 -2.56 -24.90 9.76
CA VAL A 346 -2.98 -25.10 8.37
C VAL A 346 -2.45 -26.48 7.98
N ASP A 347 -3.35 -27.47 7.89
CA ASP A 347 -3.06 -28.74 7.24
C ASP A 347 -2.90 -28.58 5.73
#